data_AF-A0A819RSC2-F1
#
_entry.id   AF-A0A819RSC2-F1
#
_cell.length_a   1.000
_cell.length_b   1.000
_cell.length_c   1.000
_cell.angle_alpha   90.00
_cell.angle_beta   90.00
_cell.angle_gamma   90.00
#
_symmetry.space_group_name_H-M   'P 1'
#
loop_
_entity.id
_entity.type
_entity.pdbx_description
1 polymer ?
#
loop_
_entity_poly.entity_id
_entity_poly.type
_entity_poly.pdbx_seq_one_letter_code
_entity_poly.pdbx_strand_id
1 'polypeptide(L)'
;MQAKNIFKDVYLLVGVCNDDLTHSKKGKTVMDEAERYESVRHCRYVDEVVIDAPWVLDDEFLTQNKIDFVAHDEIPYGAEGSDDIYQHIKVS
;
A
#
# COMPACT_ATOMS: atom_id res chain seq x y z
N MET A 1 -6.66 6.31 9.29
CA MET A 1 -7.96 6.62 9.93
C MET A 1 -9.14 6.29 9.02
N GLN A 2 -9.26 6.89 7.83
CA GLN A 2 -10.39 6.61 6.91
C GLN A 2 -10.51 5.11 6.57
N ALA A 3 -9.41 4.48 6.14
CA ALA A 3 -9.39 3.04 5.83
C ALA A 3 -9.84 2.14 7.01
N LYS A 4 -9.43 2.45 8.24
CA LYS A 4 -9.80 1.69 9.45
C LYS A 4 -11.29 1.83 9.84
N ASN A 5 -11.95 2.90 9.40
CA ASN A 5 -13.31 3.25 9.78
C ASN A 5 -14.34 2.99 8.67
N ILE A 6 -13.94 2.35 7.56
CA ILE A 6 -14.82 2.14 6.39
C ILE A 6 -15.92 1.11 6.66
N PHE A 7 -15.63 0.10 7.48
CA PHE A 7 -16.58 -0.89 7.98
C PHE A 7 -16.58 -0.93 9.51
N LYS A 8 -17.55 -1.65 10.08
CA LYS A 8 -17.69 -1.80 11.53
C LYS A 8 -16.55 -2.62 12.15
N ASP A 9 -16.07 -3.63 11.44
CA ASP A 9 -14.96 -4.49 11.83
C ASP A 9 -13.97 -4.55 10.67
N VAL A 10 -12.74 -4.07 10.91
CA VAL A 10 -11.72 -3.90 9.88
C VAL A 10 -10.39 -4.34 10.46
N TYR A 11 -9.70 -5.21 9.72
CA TYR A 11 -8.28 -5.48 9.92
C TYR A 11 -7.49 -4.67 8.87
N LEU A 12 -6.77 -3.64 9.30
CA LEU A 12 -6.03 -2.74 8.43
C LEU A 12 -4.58 -3.19 8.33
N LEU A 13 -4.29 -3.82 7.20
CA LEU A 13 -2.95 -4.13 6.74
C LEU A 13 -2.42 -2.95 5.90
N VAL A 14 -1.20 -2.48 6.22
CA VAL A 14 -0.55 -1.38 5.50
C VAL A 14 0.75 -1.86 4.87
N GLY A 15 0.76 -1.90 3.53
CA GLY A 15 1.96 -2.18 2.74
C GLY A 15 2.86 -0.95 2.63
N VAL A 16 4.17 -1.14 2.82
CA VAL A 16 5.19 -0.10 2.65
C VAL A 16 6.25 -0.58 1.67
N CYS A 17 6.42 0.11 0.54
CA CYS A 17 7.45 -0.21 -0.46
C CYS A 17 8.87 -0.03 0.10
N ASN A 18 9.80 -0.87 -0.35
CA ASN A 18 11.23 -0.74 -0.06
C ASN A 18 11.85 0.53 -0.70
N ASP A 19 13.08 0.88 -0.31
CA ASP A 19 13.76 2.08 -0.81
C ASP A 19 14.13 1.96 -2.29
N ASP A 20 14.63 0.81 -2.75
CA ASP A 20 15.03 0.59 -4.15
C ASP A 20 13.87 0.83 -5.14
N LEU A 21 12.70 0.28 -4.81
CA LEU A 21 11.47 0.41 -5.57
C LEU A 21 10.95 1.85 -5.53
N THR A 22 10.98 2.47 -4.36
CA THR A 22 10.56 3.87 -4.19
C THR A 22 11.46 4.82 -4.99
N HIS A 23 12.77 4.61 -4.95
CA HIS A 23 13.74 5.45 -5.65
C HIS A 23 13.65 5.29 -7.16
N SER A 24 13.39 4.07 -7.65
CA SER A 24 13.24 3.80 -9.09
C SER A 24 11.92 4.30 -9.66
N LYS A 25 10.81 4.25 -8.91
CA LYS A 25 9.47 4.58 -9.43
C LYS A 25 8.93 5.95 -9.02
N LYS A 26 9.51 6.61 -8.00
CA LYS A 26 9.01 7.90 -7.48
C LYS A 26 10.11 8.90 -7.20
N GLY A 27 11.18 8.48 -6.52
CA GLY A 27 12.31 9.33 -6.14
C GLY A 27 12.85 9.04 -4.74
N LYS A 28 13.81 9.85 -4.31
CA LYS A 28 14.55 9.64 -3.06
C LYS A 28 13.67 9.82 -1.82
N THR A 29 13.90 8.99 -0.83
CA THR A 29 13.31 9.06 0.51
C THR A 29 14.25 9.80 1.47
N VAL A 30 13.68 10.51 2.46
CA VAL A 30 14.45 11.12 3.55
C VAL A 30 14.66 10.11 4.69
N MET A 31 13.59 9.38 5.04
CA MET A 31 13.63 8.25 5.96
C MET A 31 13.91 6.97 5.18
N ASP A 32 14.79 6.13 5.70
CA ASP A 32 15.05 4.81 5.12
C ASP A 32 13.83 3.88 5.28
N GLU A 33 13.83 2.77 4.57
CA GLU A 33 12.72 1.81 4.62
C GLU A 33 12.44 1.26 6.03
N ALA A 34 13.47 1.02 6.84
CA ALA A 34 13.31 0.49 8.19
C ALA A 34 12.65 1.53 9.12
N GLU A 35 13.06 2.80 9.03
CA GLU A 35 12.44 3.93 9.71
C GLU A 35 10.97 4.10 9.30
N ARG A 36 10.67 3.94 8.01
CA ARG A 36 9.30 4.00 7.48
C ARG A 36 8.45 2.83 7.98
N TYR A 37 8.98 1.60 7.98
CA TYR A 37 8.30 0.43 8.52
C TYR A 37 7.95 0.64 10.00
N GLU A 38 8.91 1.10 10.80
CA GLU A 38 8.70 1.32 12.23
C GLU A 38 7.74 2.47 12.51
N SER A 39 7.78 3.53 11.70
CA SER A 39 6.84 4.65 11.82
C SER A 39 5.40 4.20 11.62
N VAL A 40 5.14 3.30 10.65
CA VAL A 40 3.80 2.78 10.39
C VAL A 40 3.34 1.81 11.49
N ARG A 41 4.24 0.99 12.06
CA ARG A 41 3.91 0.08 13.19
C ARG A 41 3.36 0.83 14.41
N HIS A 42 3.82 2.05 14.64
CA HIS A 42 3.34 2.90 15.74
C HIS A 42 2.06 3.68 15.43
N CYS A 43 1.50 3.54 14.22
CA CYS A 43 0.25 4.19 13.86
C CYS A 43 -0.93 3.52 14.58
N ARG A 44 -1.68 4.30 15.38
CA ARG A 44 -2.85 3.84 16.16
C ARG A 44 -3.87 3.01 15.37
N TYR A 45 -3.98 3.23 14.06
CA TYR A 45 -5.03 2.62 13.24
C TYR A 45 -4.59 1.35 12.51
N VAL A 46 -3.29 1.02 12.54
CA VAL A 46 -2.70 -0.08 11.78
C VAL A 46 -2.68 -1.33 12.65
N ASP A 47 -3.12 -2.46 12.10
CA ASP A 47 -3.06 -3.75 12.78
C ASP A 47 -1.83 -4.55 12.34
N GLU A 48 -1.46 -4.46 11.06
CA GLU A 48 -0.32 -5.16 10.48
C GLU A 48 0.42 -4.30 9.46
N VAL A 49 1.76 -4.45 9.43
CA VAL A 49 2.63 -3.81 8.45
C VAL A 49 3.25 -4.88 7.56
N VAL A 50 2.99 -4.79 6.26
CA VAL A 50 3.67 -5.58 5.24
C VAL A 50 4.85 -4.77 4.71
N ILE A 51 6.05 -5.26 5.04
CA ILE A 51 7.30 -4.72 4.51
C ILE A 51 7.49 -5.18 3.07
N ASP A 52 8.30 -4.45 2.32
CA ASP A 52 8.60 -4.77 0.91
C ASP A 52 7.35 -4.92 0.03
N ALA A 53 6.36 -4.04 0.24
CA ALA A 53 5.12 -4.11 -0.53
C ALA A 53 5.35 -3.79 -2.02
N PRO A 54 4.69 -4.50 -2.95
CA PRO A 54 4.89 -4.32 -4.37
C PRO A 54 4.34 -2.97 -4.87
N TRP A 55 4.88 -2.48 -5.99
CA TRP A 55 4.46 -1.21 -6.60
C TRP A 55 3.09 -1.33 -7.28
N VAL A 56 2.85 -2.46 -7.92
CA VAL A 56 1.58 -2.84 -8.54
C VAL A 56 1.12 -4.09 -7.81
N LEU A 57 -0.08 -4.06 -7.24
CA LEU A 57 -0.65 -5.23 -6.58
C LEU A 57 -1.05 -6.26 -7.66
N ASP A 58 -0.91 -7.54 -7.35
CA ASP A 58 -1.37 -8.64 -8.18
C ASP A 58 -2.30 -9.58 -7.40
N ASP A 59 -3.03 -10.43 -8.12
CA ASP A 59 -4.00 -11.36 -7.53
C ASP A 59 -3.35 -12.32 -6.53
N GLU A 60 -2.07 -12.66 -6.73
CA GLU A 60 -1.31 -13.51 -5.82
C GLU A 60 -1.10 -12.80 -4.47
N PHE A 61 -0.62 -11.55 -4.48
CA PHE A 61 -0.45 -10.73 -3.29
C PHE A 61 -1.77 -10.52 -2.55
N LEU A 62 -2.85 -10.22 -3.27
CA LEU A 62 -4.18 -10.03 -2.69
C LEU A 62 -4.68 -11.33 -2.02
N THR A 63 -4.50 -12.47 -2.69
CA THR A 63 -4.92 -13.78 -2.17
C THR A 63 -4.10 -14.23 -0.98
N GLN A 64 -2.77 -14.10 -1.04
CA GLN A 64 -1.86 -14.49 0.03
C GLN A 64 -2.12 -13.72 1.33
N ASN A 65 -2.41 -12.43 1.22
CA ASN A 65 -2.69 -11.56 2.36
C ASN A 65 -4.18 -11.48 2.73
N LYS A 66 -5.06 -12.19 2.00
CA LYS A 66 -6.52 -12.22 2.20
C LYS A 66 -7.13 -10.81 2.19
N ILE A 67 -6.75 -10.01 1.21
CA ILE A 67 -7.18 -8.61 1.09
C ILE A 67 -8.59 -8.58 0.46
N ASP A 68 -9.57 -8.10 1.23
CA ASP A 68 -10.95 -7.93 0.74
C ASP A 68 -11.14 -6.63 -0.05
N PHE A 69 -10.45 -5.55 0.36
CA PHE A 69 -10.56 -4.22 -0.23
C PHE A 69 -9.22 -3.47 -0.18
N VAL A 70 -8.95 -2.66 -1.20
CA VAL A 70 -7.79 -1.76 -1.26
C VAL A 70 -8.24 -0.32 -1.05
N ALA A 71 -7.55 0.40 -0.17
CA ALA A 71 -7.83 1.81 0.13
C ALA A 71 -6.66 2.70 -0.35
N HIS A 72 -6.95 3.59 -1.29
CA HIS A 72 -6.07 4.67 -1.76
C HIS A 72 -6.94 5.91 -2.09
N ASP A 73 -6.34 7.07 -2.31
CA ASP A 73 -7.10 8.19 -2.89
C ASP A 73 -7.68 7.84 -4.28
N GLU A 74 -8.67 8.61 -4.73
CA GLU A 74 -9.36 8.36 -6.01
C GLU A 74 -8.53 8.78 -7.24
N ILE A 75 -7.42 9.51 -7.05
CA ILE A 75 -6.64 10.07 -8.14
C ILE A 75 -5.95 8.92 -8.89
N PRO A 76 -6.03 8.87 -10.23
CA PRO A 76 -5.28 7.91 -11.02
C PRO A 76 -3.79 7.97 -10.68
N TYR A 77 -3.22 6.84 -10.27
CA TYR A 77 -1.81 6.79 -9.90
C TYR A 77 -0.98 6.36 -11.11
N GLY A 78 -0.56 7.34 -11.89
CA GLY A 78 0.26 7.13 -13.07
C GLY A 78 1.65 6.59 -12.72
N ALA A 79 2.07 5.55 -13.44
CA ALA A 79 3.42 4.99 -13.37
C ALA A 79 3.92 4.69 -14.79
N GLU A 80 5.20 4.41 -14.93
CA GLU A 80 5.79 4.08 -16.23
C GLU A 80 5.05 2.89 -16.88
N GLY A 81 4.35 3.15 -17.98
CA GLY A 81 3.54 2.14 -18.70
C GLY A 81 2.11 1.95 -18.22
N SER A 82 1.60 2.73 -17.25
CA SER A 82 0.20 2.69 -16.81
C SER A 82 -0.32 4.07 -16.41
N ASP A 83 -1.50 4.43 -16.91
CA ASP A 83 -2.20 5.67 -16.52
C ASP A 83 -2.76 5.58 -15.08
N ASP A 84 -3.05 4.37 -14.59
CA ASP A 84 -3.49 4.11 -13.22
C ASP A 84 -3.14 2.68 -12.79
N ILE A 85 -2.17 2.53 -11.89
CA ILE A 85 -1.79 1.20 -11.36
C ILE A 85 -2.92 0.51 -10.59
N TYR A 86 -3.91 1.25 -10.08
CA TYR A 86 -5.06 0.70 -9.36
C TYR A 86 -6.24 0.37 -10.27
N GLN A 87 -6.14 0.61 -11.58
CA GLN A 87 -7.27 0.44 -12.51
C GLN A 87 -7.88 -0.97 -12.44
N HIS A 88 -7.04 -2.00 -12.38
CA HIS A 88 -7.49 -3.40 -12.34
C HIS A 88 -8.23 -3.74 -11.03
N ILE A 89 -7.94 -3.04 -9.94
CA ILE A 89 -8.60 -3.20 -8.63
C ILE A 89 -9.89 -2.38 -8.55
N LYS A 90 -9.97 -1.25 -9.26
CA LYS A 90 -11.20 -0.42 -9.30
C LYS A 90 -12.34 -1.11 -10.07
N VAL A 91 -12.02 -2.06 -10.94
CA VAL A 91 -12.99 -2.76 -11.80
C VAL A 91 -13.30 -4.19 -11.36
N SER A 92 -12.62 -4.69 -10.33
CA SER A 92 -12.84 -5.99 -9.69
C SER A 92 -13.97 -5.92 -8.66
#